data_AF-X0SCU0-F1
#
_entry.id   AF-X0SCU0-F1
#
_cell.length_a   1.000
_cell.length_b   1.000
_cell.length_c   1.000
_cell.angle_alpha   90.00
_cell.angle_beta   90.00
_cell.angle_gamma   90.00
#
_symmetry.space_group_name_H-M   'P 1'
#
loop_
_entity.id
_entity.type
_entity.pdbx_description
1 polymer ?
#
loop_
_entity_poly.entity_id
_entity_poly.type
_entity_poly.pdbx_seq_one_letter_code
_entity_poly.pdbx_strand_id
1 'polypeptide(L)' 'MADRRVVITGMGAVTPFGVTVDCFWDALIEGRSGVSPIT' A
#
# COMPACT_ATOMS: atom_id res chain seq x y z
N MET A 1 -1.19 -4.81 33.80
CA MET A 1 -1.73 -5.41 32.56
C MET A 1 -0.53 -5.62 31.65
N ALA A 2 -0.17 -6.86 31.32
CA ALA A 2 1.02 -7.11 30.48
C ALA A 2 0.79 -6.47 29.10
N ASP A 3 1.77 -5.70 28.63
CA ASP A 3 1.72 -5.02 27.33
C ASP A 3 1.57 -6.07 26.22
N ARG A 4 0.38 -6.17 25.63
CA ARG A 4 0.05 -7.24 24.69
C ARG A 4 0.55 -6.86 23.31
N ARG A 5 1.64 -7.49 22.88
CA ARG A 5 2.19 -7.30 21.54
C ARG A 5 1.22 -7.85 20.50
N VAL A 6 0.85 -6.99 19.56
CA VAL A 6 0.04 -7.33 18.39
C VAL A 6 0.86 -7.01 17.15
N VAL A 7 0.80 -7.88 16.15
CA VAL A 7 1.57 -7.76 14.90
C VAL A 7 0.66 -7.89 13.68
N ILE A 8 1.10 -7.33 12.56
CA ILE A 8 0.47 -7.51 11.26
C ILE A 8 1.07 -8.78 10.64
N THR A 9 0.24 -9.76 10.32
CA THR A 9 0.66 -11.06 9.74
C THR A 9 0.42 -11.16 8.23
N GLY A 10 -0.23 -10.18 7.63
CA GLY A 10 -0.50 -10.12 6.20
C GLY A 10 -1.02 -8.75 5.79
N MET A 11 -0.74 -8.38 4.55
CA MET A 11 -1.15 -7.11 3.95
C MET A 11 -1.63 -7.35 2.52
N GLY A 12 -2.58 -6.53 2.07
CA GLY A 12 -3.07 -6.49 0.70
C GLY A 12 -3.47 -5.06 0.36
N ALA A 13 -3.28 -4.67 -0.90
CA ALA A 13 -3.56 -3.31 -1.36
C ALA A 13 -4.16 -3.33 -2.76
N VAL A 14 -5.21 -2.56 -2.98
CA VAL A 14 -5.78 -2.27 -4.30
C VAL A 14 -5.71 -0.77 -4.47
N THR A 15 -4.93 -0.33 -5.46
CA THR A 15 -4.57 1.08 -5.64
C THR A 15 -4.53 1.41 -7.13
N PRO A 16 -4.43 2.70 -7.51
CA PRO A 16 -4.20 3.09 -8.91
C PRO A 16 -2.92 2.51 -9.53
N PHE A 17 -2.00 1.98 -8.71
CA PHE A 17 -0.72 1.43 -9.16
C PHE A 17 -0.72 -0.10 -9.30
N GLY A 18 -1.78 -0.80 -8.87
CA GLY A 18 -1.88 -2.26 -8.91
C GLY A 18 -2.64 -2.85 -7.73
N VAL A 19 -2.75 -4.19 -7.73
CA VAL A 19 -3.54 -4.98 -6.75
C VAL A 19 -2.67 -5.77 -5.76
N THR A 20 -1.39 -5.42 -5.64
CA THR A 20 -0.45 -6.02 -4.70
C THR A 20 0.20 -4.94 -3.85
N VAL A 21 0.73 -5.36 -2.69
CA VAL A 21 1.49 -4.47 -1.80
C VAL A 21 2.78 -3.99 -2.48
N ASP A 22 3.44 -4.87 -3.24
CA ASP A 22 4.69 -4.55 -3.93
C ASP A 22 4.48 -3.44 -4.96
N CYS A 23 3.45 -3.57 -5.83
CA CYS A 23 3.13 -2.53 -6.82
C CYS A 23 2.81 -1.18 -6.16
N PHE A 24 2.12 -1.20 -5.02
CA PHE A 24 1.83 0.02 -4.28
C PHE A 24 3.10 0.63 -3.68
N TRP A 25 3.94 -0.17 -3.04
CA TRP A 25 5.15 0.29 -2.37
C TRP A 25 6.19 0.86 -3.35
N ASP A 26 6.44 0.16 -4.45
CA ASP A 26 7.40 0.59 -5.48
C ASP A 26 6.99 1.95 -6.07
N ALA A 27 5.70 2.13 -6.36
CA ALA A 27 5.19 3.39 -6.89
C ALA A 27 5.36 4.58 -5.92
N LEU A 28 5.23 4.33 -4.61
CA LEU A 28 5.47 5.35 -3.58
C LEU A 28 6.95 5.72 -3.48
N ILE A 29 7.84 4.72 -3.49
CA ILE A 29 9.29 4.94 -3.43
C ILE A 29 9.78 5.71 -4.66
N GLU A 30 9.21 5.44 -5.83
CA GLU A 30 9.50 6.16 -7.08
C GLU A 30 8.86 7.55 -7.15
N GLY A 31 7.98 7.91 -6.20
CA GLY A 31 7.30 9.21 -6.17
C GLY A 31 6.24 9.38 -7.27
N ARG A 32 5.64 8.29 -7.75
CA ARG A 32 4.63 8.32 -8.82
C ARG A 32 3.30 8.91 -8.34
N SER A 33 2.70 9.79 -9.13
CA SER A 33 1.33 10.28 -8.89
C SER A 33 0.31 9.31 -9.48
N GLY A 34 -0.71 8.97 -8.69
CA GLY A 34 -1.84 8.13 -9.12
C GLY A 34 -3.07 8.93 -9.54
N VAL A 35 -2.96 10.27 -9.57
CA VAL A 35 -4.08 11.16 -9.89
C VAL A 35 -4.07 11.50 -11.37
N SER A 36 -5.19 11.26 -12.05
CA SER A 36 -5.42 11.68 -13.43
C SER A 36 -6.86 12.14 -13.62
N PRO A 37 -7.17 12.94 -14.66
CA PRO A 37 -8.54 13.23 -15.05
C PRO A 37 -9.31 11.94 -15.35
N ILE A 38 -10.61 11.96 -15.06
CA ILE A 38 -11.54 10.95 -15.58
C ILE A 38 -11.76 11.31 -17.05
N THR A 39 -11.43 10.38 -17.95
CA THR A 39 -11.57 10.54 -19.40
C THR A 39 -12.63 9.58 -19.91
#